data_AF-E7BRA4-F1
#
_entry.id   AF-E7BRA4-F1
#
_cell.length_a   1.000
_cell.length_b   1.000
_cell.length_c   1.000
_cell.angle_alpha   90.00
_cell.angle_beta   90.00
_cell.angle_gamma   90.00
#
_symmetry.space_group_name_H-M   'P 1'
#
loop_
_entity.id
_entity.type
_entity.pdbx_description
1 polymer ?
#
loop_
_entity_poly.entity_id
_entity_poly.type
_entity_poly.pdbx_seq_one_letter_code
_entity_poly.pdbx_strand_id
1 'polypeptide(L)'
;GFVYTANILLSGANTYKLTPTQWFFREGSMFVALAASVFSLLAIAIERHLTMLKMKLHNNGKTCRVFMLISTVWFIAAILGGLPIMGWNCIKSMNNCSTVLPLYHKTYILFCTTVFSVILMAIVILYARIYALVRTRSRKLVFRKVANGRGSNKSSEKSMALLKTVIIVLSCFIACWAPLFILLLLDVACQIRACPILFKAEWFLALAVLNSAMNPL
;
A
#
# COMPACT_ATOMS: atom_id res chain seq x y z
N GLY A 1 -7.82 0.00 -11.28
CA GLY A 1 -9.03 -0.10 -12.12
C GLY A 1 -8.65 -0.46 -13.53
N PHE A 2 -8.49 0.53 -14.40
CA PHE A 2 -8.22 0.33 -15.84
C PHE A 2 -7.04 -0.59 -16.16
N VAL A 3 -5.90 -0.43 -15.48
CA VAL A 3 -4.70 -1.26 -15.70
C VAL A 3 -4.94 -2.75 -15.35
N TYR A 4 -5.71 -3.02 -14.29
CA TYR A 4 -6.07 -4.37 -13.88
C TYR A 4 -7.05 -5.03 -14.86
N THR A 5 -8.03 -4.25 -15.35
CA THR A 5 -8.96 -4.71 -16.39
C THR A 5 -8.22 -4.99 -17.70
N ALA A 6 -7.27 -4.15 -18.08
CA ALA A 6 -6.39 -4.39 -19.23
C ALA A 6 -5.53 -5.64 -19.04
N ASN A 7 -5.04 -5.92 -17.82
CA ASN A 7 -4.30 -7.14 -17.54
C ASN A 7 -5.15 -8.40 -17.72
N ILE A 8 -6.39 -8.40 -17.23
CA ILE A 8 -7.31 -9.54 -17.43
C ILE A 8 -7.62 -9.74 -18.91
N LEU A 9 -7.84 -8.67 -19.68
CA LEU A 9 -8.13 -8.74 -21.12
C LEU A 9 -6.94 -9.21 -21.96
N LEU A 10 -5.72 -8.99 -21.48
CA LEU A 10 -4.47 -9.41 -22.14
C LEU A 10 -3.91 -10.73 -21.60
N SER A 11 -4.53 -11.31 -20.56
CA SER A 11 -4.17 -12.62 -20.00
C SER A 11 -4.79 -13.78 -20.80
N GLY A 12 -4.27 -15.00 -20.61
CA GLY A 12 -4.73 -16.21 -21.34
C GLY A 12 -4.02 -16.44 -22.67
N ALA A 13 -4.77 -16.75 -23.75
CA ALA A 13 -4.21 -17.16 -25.05
C ALA A 13 -3.36 -16.07 -25.74
N ASN A 14 -3.58 -14.79 -25.38
CA ASN A 14 -2.80 -13.68 -25.92
C ASN A 14 -1.43 -13.51 -25.23
N THR A 15 -1.23 -14.04 -24.01
CA THR A 15 0.06 -13.96 -23.30
C THR A 15 1.20 -14.61 -24.11
N TYR A 16 0.91 -15.67 -24.85
CA TYR A 16 1.89 -16.38 -25.70
C TYR A 16 2.27 -15.60 -26.98
N LYS A 17 1.52 -14.56 -27.34
CA LYS A 17 1.82 -13.66 -28.46
C LYS A 17 2.61 -12.42 -28.05
N LEU A 18 2.80 -12.19 -26.75
CA LEU A 18 3.53 -11.02 -26.25
C LEU A 18 5.04 -11.26 -26.29
N THR A 19 5.77 -10.25 -26.72
CA THR A 19 7.22 -10.20 -26.53
C THR A 19 7.55 -10.01 -25.04
N PRO A 20 8.73 -10.46 -24.55
CA PRO A 20 9.14 -10.27 -23.16
C PRO A 20 9.09 -8.81 -22.70
N THR A 21 9.39 -7.86 -23.59
CA THR A 21 9.33 -6.41 -23.33
C THR A 21 7.90 -5.92 -23.11
N GLN A 22 6.94 -6.38 -23.92
CA GLN A 22 5.51 -6.07 -23.72
C GLN A 22 4.97 -6.67 -22.43
N TRP A 23 5.43 -7.86 -22.07
CA TRP A 23 5.06 -8.51 -20.82
C TRP A 23 5.58 -7.71 -19.61
N PHE A 24 6.85 -7.28 -19.61
CA PHE A 24 7.39 -6.40 -18.56
C PHE A 24 6.67 -5.07 -18.47
N PHE A 25 6.28 -4.47 -19.60
CA PHE A 25 5.54 -3.22 -19.57
C PHE A 25 4.16 -3.38 -18.94
N ARG A 26 3.46 -4.48 -19.24
CA ARG A 26 2.15 -4.81 -18.65
C ARG A 26 2.25 -5.01 -17.13
N GLU A 27 3.10 -5.93 -16.67
CA GLU A 27 3.25 -6.21 -15.24
C GLU A 27 3.92 -5.05 -14.49
N GLY A 28 4.88 -4.38 -15.12
CA GLY A 28 5.52 -3.17 -14.62
C GLY A 28 4.50 -2.05 -14.39
N SER A 29 3.59 -1.80 -15.33
CA SER A 29 2.55 -0.78 -15.17
C SER A 29 1.58 -1.07 -14.02
N MET A 30 1.23 -2.34 -13.81
CA MET A 30 0.42 -2.80 -12.67
C MET A 30 1.15 -2.55 -11.35
N PHE A 31 2.43 -2.88 -11.31
CA PHE A 31 3.29 -2.66 -10.16
C PHE A 31 3.47 -1.17 -9.86
N VAL A 32 3.69 -0.33 -10.88
CA VAL A 32 3.81 1.14 -10.73
C VAL A 32 2.53 1.71 -10.12
N ALA A 33 1.35 1.29 -10.61
CA ALA A 33 0.07 1.75 -10.07
C ALA A 33 -0.12 1.36 -8.59
N LEU A 34 0.24 0.13 -8.25
CA LEU A 34 0.22 -0.37 -6.87
C LEU A 34 1.18 0.44 -5.97
N ALA A 35 2.41 0.64 -6.45
CA ALA A 35 3.45 1.38 -5.75
C ALA A 35 3.04 2.83 -5.48
N ALA A 36 2.55 3.51 -6.52
CA ALA A 36 2.07 4.89 -6.41
C ALA A 36 0.92 5.03 -5.40
N SER A 37 0.00 4.06 -5.35
CA SER A 37 -1.11 4.04 -4.38
C SER A 37 -0.59 3.95 -2.93
N VAL A 38 0.31 3.00 -2.64
CA VAL A 38 0.88 2.82 -1.29
C VAL A 38 1.70 4.02 -0.84
N PHE A 39 2.56 4.55 -1.71
CA PHE A 39 3.34 5.74 -1.41
C PHE A 39 2.45 6.97 -1.20
N SER A 40 1.36 7.11 -1.95
CA SER A 40 0.38 8.18 -1.74
C SER A 40 -0.31 8.05 -0.39
N LEU A 41 -0.68 6.83 0.04
CA LEU A 41 -1.24 6.59 1.37
C LEU A 41 -0.25 6.95 2.49
N LEU A 42 1.03 6.64 2.33
CA LEU A 42 2.08 7.06 3.26
C LEU A 42 2.19 8.59 3.32
N ALA A 43 2.22 9.26 2.18
CA ALA A 43 2.29 10.71 2.11
C ALA A 43 1.10 11.38 2.81
N ILE A 44 -0.12 10.87 2.58
CA ILE A 44 -1.36 11.32 3.26
C ILE A 44 -1.25 11.09 4.78
N ALA A 45 -0.76 9.92 5.21
CA ALA A 45 -0.59 9.61 6.63
C ALA A 45 0.41 10.56 7.32
N ILE A 46 1.54 10.83 6.66
CA ILE A 46 2.55 11.79 7.14
C ILE A 46 1.97 13.21 7.20
N GLU A 47 1.28 13.66 6.15
CA GLU A 47 0.66 14.99 6.12
C GLU A 47 -0.36 15.15 7.24
N ARG A 48 -1.24 14.16 7.44
CA ARG A 48 -2.21 14.14 8.55
C ARG A 48 -1.51 14.16 9.90
N HIS A 49 -0.44 13.39 10.07
CA HIS A 49 0.34 13.38 11.31
C HIS A 49 0.94 14.76 11.63
N LEU A 50 1.59 15.37 10.64
CA LEU A 50 2.20 16.70 10.76
C LEU A 50 1.14 17.79 11.03
N THR A 51 -0.01 17.72 10.37
CA THR A 51 -1.12 18.66 10.55
C THR A 51 -1.77 18.54 11.93
N MET A 52 -1.87 17.33 12.49
CA MET A 52 -2.40 17.15 13.85
C MET A 52 -1.39 17.55 14.93
N LEU A 53 -0.09 17.39 14.68
CA LEU A 53 0.97 17.86 15.56
C LEU A 53 1.04 19.39 15.59
N LYS A 54 1.14 20.01 14.41
CA LYS A 54 1.14 21.46 14.24
C LYS A 54 -0.32 21.94 14.20
N MET A 55 -0.91 22.23 15.35
CA MET A 55 -2.15 23.01 15.39
C MET A 55 -1.87 24.38 14.77
N LYS A 56 -1.99 24.57 13.44
CA LYS A 56 -2.36 25.85 12.78
C LYS A 56 -2.09 25.97 11.28
N LEU A 57 -2.90 26.89 10.75
CA LEU A 57 -2.79 27.81 9.61
C LEU A 57 -2.73 27.22 8.19
N HIS A 58 -3.85 27.45 7.50
CA HIS A 58 -3.97 27.49 6.05
C HIS A 58 -2.84 28.35 5.47
N ASN A 59 -1.93 27.73 4.72
CA ASN A 59 -0.82 28.40 4.07
C ASN A 59 -0.95 28.25 2.56
N ASN A 60 -0.82 29.36 1.85
CA ASN A 60 -1.13 29.57 0.43
C ASN A 60 -0.18 28.80 -0.53
N GLY A 61 0.81 28.07 -0.01
CA GLY A 61 1.77 27.25 -0.76
C GLY A 61 1.47 25.74 -0.83
N LYS A 62 0.26 25.30 -0.46
CA LYS A 62 -0.11 23.87 -0.47
C LYS A 62 -0.10 23.24 -1.86
N THR A 63 -0.52 23.95 -2.91
CA THR A 63 -0.70 23.38 -4.25
C THR A 63 0.62 22.93 -4.88
N CYS A 64 1.67 23.75 -4.82
CA CYS A 64 3.00 23.39 -5.33
C CYS A 64 3.60 22.21 -4.54
N ARG A 65 3.45 22.21 -3.21
CA ARG A 65 3.92 21.11 -2.36
C ARG A 65 3.23 19.78 -2.67
N VAL A 66 1.91 19.80 -2.88
CA VAL A 66 1.13 18.60 -3.25
C VAL A 66 1.57 18.10 -4.62
N PHE A 67 1.77 18.99 -5.59
CA PHE A 67 2.26 18.62 -6.92
C PHE A 67 3.65 17.98 -6.88
N MET A 68 4.59 18.54 -6.11
CA MET A 68 5.93 17.95 -5.91
C MET A 68 5.87 16.57 -5.24
N LEU A 69 5.00 16.40 -4.22
CA LEU A 69 4.80 15.11 -3.56
C LEU A 69 4.27 14.06 -4.53
N ILE A 70 3.23 14.38 -5.30
CA ILE A 70 2.67 13.48 -6.32
C ILE A 70 3.74 13.12 -7.34
N SER A 71 4.44 14.10 -7.90
CA SER A 71 5.51 13.86 -8.88
C SER A 71 6.60 12.93 -8.33
N THR A 72 7.05 13.16 -7.09
CA THR A 72 8.06 12.31 -6.42
C THR A 72 7.57 10.88 -6.23
N VAL A 73 6.31 10.70 -5.80
CA VAL A 73 5.70 9.38 -5.61
C VAL A 73 5.64 8.61 -6.92
N TRP A 74 5.17 9.25 -7.99
CA TRP A 74 5.09 8.65 -9.32
C TRP A 74 6.46 8.31 -9.88
N PHE A 75 7.44 9.19 -9.67
CA PHE A 75 8.81 8.96 -10.11
C PHE A 75 9.45 7.75 -9.42
N ILE A 76 9.34 7.65 -8.09
CA ILE A 76 9.85 6.49 -7.32
C ILE A 76 9.12 5.21 -7.76
N ALA A 77 7.80 5.26 -7.94
CA ALA A 77 7.02 4.13 -8.41
C ALA A 77 7.48 3.66 -9.81
N ALA A 78 7.69 4.60 -10.74
CA ALA A 78 8.17 4.32 -12.09
C ALA A 78 9.57 3.69 -12.09
N ILE A 79 10.50 4.21 -11.28
CA ILE A 79 11.83 3.61 -11.12
C ILE A 79 11.70 2.18 -10.64
N LEU A 80 10.98 1.94 -9.54
CA LEU A 80 10.86 0.60 -8.97
C LEU A 80 10.23 -0.38 -9.97
N GLY A 81 9.17 0.02 -10.68
CA GLY A 81 8.54 -0.81 -11.70
C GLY A 81 9.38 -1.04 -12.97
N GLY A 82 10.34 -0.16 -13.25
CA GLY A 82 11.25 -0.27 -14.40
C GLY A 82 12.52 -1.10 -14.14
N LEU A 83 12.88 -1.36 -12.88
CA LEU A 83 14.10 -2.13 -12.52
C LEU A 83 14.21 -3.52 -13.19
N PRO A 84 13.13 -4.30 -13.36
CA PRO A 84 13.20 -5.59 -14.09
C PRO A 84 13.61 -5.44 -15.56
N ILE A 85 13.19 -4.35 -16.22
CA ILE A 85 13.55 -4.02 -17.60
C ILE A 85 15.04 -3.63 -17.69
N MET A 86 15.54 -2.91 -16.68
CA MET A 86 16.94 -2.49 -16.59
C MET A 86 17.91 -3.64 -16.25
N GLY A 87 17.41 -4.86 -16.00
CA GLY A 87 18.25 -6.06 -15.87
C GLY A 87 18.04 -6.86 -14.59
N TRP A 88 17.18 -6.42 -13.65
CA TRP A 88 16.88 -7.20 -12.43
C TRP A 88 15.83 -8.30 -12.69
N ASN A 89 16.03 -9.06 -13.76
CA ASN A 89 15.17 -10.14 -14.23
C ASN A 89 15.92 -11.49 -14.19
N CYS A 90 15.20 -12.59 -14.34
CA CYS A 90 15.76 -13.93 -14.27
C CYS A 90 16.06 -14.57 -15.65
N ILE A 91 16.01 -13.81 -16.75
CA ILE A 91 16.12 -14.34 -18.13
C ILE A 91 17.42 -15.14 -18.34
N LYS A 92 18.52 -14.72 -17.70
CA LYS A 92 19.82 -15.40 -17.77
C LYS A 92 20.02 -16.49 -16.69
N SER A 93 19.10 -16.62 -15.73
CA SER A 93 19.23 -17.51 -14.58
C SER A 93 17.88 -18.13 -14.18
N MET A 94 17.47 -19.16 -14.91
CA MET A 94 16.17 -19.82 -14.81
C MET A 94 15.84 -20.40 -13.41
N ASN A 95 16.85 -20.78 -12.62
CA ASN A 95 16.65 -21.35 -11.28
C ASN A 95 16.17 -20.34 -10.22
N ASN A 96 16.35 -19.03 -10.48
CA ASN A 96 15.99 -17.96 -9.55
C ASN A 96 14.74 -17.19 -9.98
N CYS A 97 13.98 -17.72 -10.93
CA CYS A 97 12.72 -17.13 -11.37
C CYS A 97 11.62 -17.32 -10.31
N SER A 98 10.77 -16.30 -10.19
CA SER A 98 9.51 -16.36 -9.46
C SER A 98 8.51 -17.27 -10.19
N THR A 99 7.67 -17.98 -9.42
CA THR A 99 6.56 -18.77 -9.96
C THR A 99 5.31 -17.91 -10.13
N VAL A 100 5.15 -16.85 -9.31
CA VAL A 100 4.02 -15.91 -9.38
C VAL A 100 4.17 -14.92 -10.55
N LEU A 101 5.37 -14.35 -10.73
CA LEU A 101 5.70 -13.47 -11.86
C LEU A 101 6.81 -14.11 -12.69
N PRO A 102 6.46 -14.88 -13.75
CA PRO A 102 7.45 -15.43 -14.68
C PRO A 102 8.39 -14.31 -15.16
N LEU A 103 9.69 -14.57 -15.35
CA LEU A 103 10.72 -13.58 -15.72
C LEU A 103 11.22 -12.63 -14.60
N TYR A 104 10.50 -12.47 -13.48
CA TYR A 104 11.00 -11.69 -12.34
C TYR A 104 11.98 -12.51 -11.50
N HIS A 105 13.04 -11.85 -11.00
CA HIS A 105 14.00 -12.50 -10.10
C HIS A 105 13.46 -12.54 -8.67
N LYS A 106 13.61 -13.66 -7.96
CA LYS A 106 13.12 -13.82 -6.57
C LYS A 106 13.64 -12.75 -5.61
N THR A 107 14.90 -12.35 -5.75
CA THR A 107 15.48 -11.29 -4.91
C THR A 107 14.83 -9.92 -5.15
N TYR A 108 14.41 -9.62 -6.38
CA TYR A 108 13.69 -8.40 -6.69
C TYR A 108 12.30 -8.43 -6.03
N ILE A 109 11.59 -9.56 -6.13
CA ILE A 109 10.29 -9.74 -5.46
C ILE A 109 10.43 -9.58 -3.93
N LEU A 110 11.48 -10.16 -3.34
CA LEU A 110 11.78 -10.00 -1.92
C LEU A 110 12.06 -8.54 -1.56
N PHE A 111 12.89 -7.85 -2.34
CA PHE A 111 13.18 -6.43 -2.16
C PHE A 111 11.90 -5.58 -2.17
N CYS A 112 11.06 -5.72 -3.21
CA CYS A 112 9.79 -4.99 -3.28
C CYS A 112 8.87 -5.33 -2.10
N THR A 113 8.74 -6.62 -1.77
CA THR A 113 7.91 -7.10 -0.66
C THR A 113 8.35 -6.49 0.67
N THR A 114 9.66 -6.44 0.95
CA THR A 114 10.19 -5.84 2.18
C THR A 114 9.95 -4.33 2.23
N VAL A 115 10.21 -3.60 1.13
CA VAL A 115 9.96 -2.15 1.03
C VAL A 115 8.48 -1.83 1.29
N PHE A 116 7.56 -2.52 0.62
CA PHE A 116 6.12 -2.33 0.85
C PHE A 116 5.73 -2.66 2.29
N SER A 117 6.20 -3.77 2.84
CA SER A 117 5.91 -4.17 4.23
C SER A 117 6.33 -3.08 5.23
N VAL A 118 7.53 -2.52 5.07
CA VAL A 118 8.02 -1.43 5.92
C VAL A 118 7.13 -0.18 5.81
N ILE A 119 6.71 0.18 4.59
CA ILE A 119 5.83 1.33 4.37
C ILE A 119 4.47 1.12 5.02
N LEU A 120 3.87 -0.06 4.83
CA LEU A 120 2.59 -0.40 5.44
C LEU A 120 2.68 -0.34 6.97
N MET A 121 3.74 -0.91 7.56
CA MET A 121 3.99 -0.83 9.00
C MET A 121 4.14 0.62 9.47
N ALA A 122 4.86 1.46 8.73
CA ALA A 122 4.99 2.88 9.03
C ALA A 122 3.63 3.60 9.01
N ILE A 123 2.77 3.30 8.03
CA ILE A 123 1.40 3.83 7.96
C ILE A 123 0.62 3.45 9.21
N VAL A 124 0.63 2.17 9.62
CA VAL A 124 -0.04 1.69 10.84
C VAL A 124 0.46 2.43 12.08
N ILE A 125 1.78 2.56 12.25
CA ILE A 125 2.39 3.25 13.38
C ILE A 125 2.01 4.73 13.40
N LEU A 126 2.03 5.42 12.25
CA LEU A 126 1.64 6.81 12.13
C LEU A 126 0.17 7.01 12.53
N TYR A 127 -0.74 6.17 12.03
CA TYR A 127 -2.15 6.22 12.42
C TYR A 127 -2.39 5.90 13.90
N ALA A 128 -1.67 4.94 14.48
CA ALA A 128 -1.72 4.64 15.90
C ALA A 128 -1.24 5.83 16.74
N ARG A 129 -0.14 6.50 16.34
CA ARG A 129 0.37 7.71 16.99
C ARG A 129 -0.61 8.87 16.89
N ILE A 130 -1.21 9.09 15.71
CA ILE A 130 -2.27 10.08 15.49
C ILE A 130 -3.42 9.83 16.48
N TYR A 131 -3.88 8.59 16.58
CA TYR A 131 -4.96 8.21 17.48
C TYR A 131 -4.61 8.47 18.95
N ALA A 132 -3.42 8.03 19.39
CA ALA A 132 -2.96 8.23 20.77
C ALA A 132 -2.88 9.72 21.12
N LEU A 133 -2.42 10.56 20.19
CA LEU A 133 -2.35 12.01 20.35
C LEU A 133 -3.75 12.63 20.48
N VAL A 134 -4.68 12.28 19.59
CA VAL A 134 -6.07 12.78 19.64
C VAL A 134 -6.76 12.33 20.92
N ARG A 135 -6.63 11.05 21.31
CA ARG A 135 -7.21 10.51 22.55
C ARG A 135 -6.66 11.20 23.79
N THR A 136 -5.36 11.50 23.83
CA THR A 136 -4.74 12.19 24.95
C THR A 136 -5.22 13.64 25.06
N ARG A 137 -5.33 14.36 23.93
CA ARG A 137 -5.88 15.73 23.89
C ARG A 137 -7.37 15.74 24.29
N SER A 138 -8.18 14.83 23.77
CA SER A 138 -9.59 14.71 24.13
C SER A 138 -9.79 14.38 25.61
N ARG A 139 -9.02 13.43 26.18
CA ARG A 139 -9.09 13.11 27.62
C ARG A 139 -8.73 14.30 28.50
N LYS A 140 -7.69 15.08 28.15
CA LYS A 140 -7.33 16.31 28.88
C LYS A 140 -8.43 17.36 28.84
N LEU A 141 -9.13 17.51 27.69
CA LEU A 141 -10.26 18.43 27.56
C LEU A 141 -11.49 17.98 28.37
N VAL A 142 -11.75 16.68 28.44
CA VAL A 142 -12.80 16.10 29.30
C VAL A 142 -12.48 16.33 30.77
N PHE A 143 -11.25 16.02 31.20
CA PHE A 143 -10.82 16.21 32.58
C PHE A 143 -10.97 17.68 33.02
N ARG A 144 -10.61 18.64 32.17
CA ARG A 144 -10.87 20.08 32.40
C ARG A 144 -12.36 20.43 32.49
N LYS A 145 -13.22 19.82 31.68
CA LYS A 145 -14.68 20.06 31.73
C LYS A 145 -15.34 19.47 32.98
N VAL A 146 -14.89 18.30 33.42
CA VAL A 146 -15.34 17.64 34.65
C VAL A 146 -14.89 18.43 35.87
N ALA A 147 -13.65 18.91 35.90
CA ALA A 147 -13.15 19.82 36.94
C ALA A 147 -13.97 21.13 37.02
N ASN A 148 -14.48 21.63 35.88
CA ASN A 148 -15.38 22.80 35.82
C ASN A 148 -16.88 22.44 36.00
N GLY A 149 -17.23 21.25 36.50
CA GLY A 149 -18.61 20.88 36.85
C GLY A 149 -19.60 20.68 35.68
N ARG A 150 -19.15 20.69 34.42
CA ARG A 150 -19.99 20.38 33.25
C ARG A 150 -19.80 18.92 32.84
N GLY A 151 -20.59 18.02 33.44
CA GLY A 151 -20.65 16.61 33.05
C GLY A 151 -21.06 16.44 31.59
N SER A 152 -20.33 15.64 30.81
CA SER A 152 -20.71 15.35 29.42
C SER A 152 -20.33 13.93 28.99
N ASN A 153 -21.35 13.09 28.79
CA ASN A 153 -21.27 11.76 28.18
C ASN A 153 -20.83 11.76 26.70
N LYS A 154 -20.91 12.91 26.01
CA LYS A 154 -20.65 13.02 24.56
C LYS A 154 -19.20 12.74 24.13
N SER A 155 -18.23 12.80 25.06
CA SER A 155 -16.82 12.59 24.70
C SER A 155 -16.40 11.12 24.62
N SER A 156 -17.12 10.23 25.32
CA SER A 156 -16.84 8.79 25.27
C SER A 156 -17.25 8.22 23.90
N GLU A 157 -18.43 8.60 23.41
CA GLU A 157 -18.95 8.19 22.10
C GLU A 157 -18.05 8.64 20.94
N LYS A 158 -17.59 9.89 20.92
CA LYS A 158 -16.67 10.40 19.88
C LYS A 158 -15.33 9.66 19.87
N SER A 159 -14.83 9.30 21.05
CA SER A 159 -13.58 8.53 21.17
C SER A 159 -13.73 7.09 20.67
N MET A 160 -14.90 6.49 20.86
CA MET A 160 -15.25 5.16 20.36
C MET A 160 -15.49 5.16 18.85
N ALA A 161 -16.15 6.20 18.32
CA ALA A 161 -16.38 6.38 16.89
C ALA A 161 -15.05 6.52 16.11
N LEU A 162 -14.11 7.31 16.64
CA LEU A 162 -12.77 7.46 16.06
C LEU A 162 -11.96 6.17 16.12
N LEU A 163 -12.04 5.41 17.22
CA LEU A 163 -11.39 4.10 17.33
C LEU A 163 -11.97 3.11 16.31
N LYS A 164 -13.30 3.08 16.13
CA LYS A 164 -13.96 2.23 15.13
C LYS A 164 -13.44 2.53 13.72
N THR A 165 -13.41 3.80 13.30
CA THR A 165 -12.90 4.15 11.96
C THR A 165 -11.46 3.71 11.76
N VAL A 166 -10.58 3.91 12.76
CA VAL A 166 -9.17 3.49 12.67
C VAL A 166 -9.04 1.97 12.59
N ILE A 167 -9.77 1.22 13.42
CA ILE A 167 -9.77 -0.24 13.37
C ILE A 167 -10.28 -0.72 12.01
N ILE A 168 -11.33 -0.13 11.47
CA ILE A 168 -11.88 -0.51 10.16
C ILE A 168 -10.83 -0.29 9.06
N VAL A 169 -10.19 0.90 9.02
CA VAL A 169 -9.16 1.21 8.02
C VAL A 169 -7.96 0.26 8.15
N LEU A 170 -7.48 0.02 9.37
CA LEU A 170 -6.36 -0.89 9.62
C LEU A 170 -6.69 -2.35 9.26
N SER A 171 -7.87 -2.83 9.65
CA SER A 171 -8.31 -4.19 9.36
C SER A 171 -8.51 -4.43 7.86
N CYS A 172 -9.09 -3.47 7.14
CA CYS A 172 -9.24 -3.57 5.69
C CYS A 172 -7.86 -3.60 5.01
N PHE A 173 -6.94 -2.75 5.45
CA PHE A 173 -5.59 -2.72 4.91
C PHE A 173 -4.84 -4.03 5.15
N ILE A 174 -4.90 -4.59 6.35
CA ILE A 174 -4.28 -5.90 6.65
C ILE A 174 -4.96 -7.00 5.82
N ALA A 175 -6.29 -7.01 5.72
CA ALA A 175 -7.03 -8.02 4.97
C ALA A 175 -6.75 -8.00 3.46
N CYS A 176 -6.56 -6.81 2.88
CA CYS A 176 -6.26 -6.67 1.45
C CYS A 176 -4.80 -7.01 1.11
N TRP A 177 -3.86 -6.78 2.02
CA TRP A 177 -2.42 -6.86 1.73
C TRP A 177 -1.71 -8.08 2.32
N ALA A 178 -2.10 -8.55 3.50
CA ALA A 178 -1.45 -9.69 4.15
C ALA A 178 -1.49 -10.97 3.29
N PRO A 179 -2.62 -11.33 2.63
CA PRO A 179 -2.66 -12.52 1.78
C PRO A 179 -1.66 -12.45 0.61
N LEU A 180 -1.45 -11.27 0.03
CA LEU A 180 -0.49 -11.06 -1.05
C LEU A 180 0.95 -11.18 -0.55
N PHE A 181 1.31 -10.58 0.58
CA PHE A 181 2.68 -10.71 1.10
C PHE A 181 3.03 -12.11 1.54
N ILE A 182 2.09 -12.83 2.15
CA ILE A 182 2.29 -14.23 2.52
C ILE A 182 2.61 -15.04 1.26
N LEU A 183 1.89 -14.82 0.16
CA LEU A 183 2.18 -15.48 -1.11
C LEU A 183 3.54 -15.11 -1.71
N LEU A 184 3.90 -13.82 -1.71
CA LEU A 184 5.19 -13.38 -2.25
C LEU A 184 6.37 -13.91 -1.42
N LEU A 185 6.22 -14.01 -0.09
CA LEU A 185 7.21 -14.65 0.78
C LEU A 185 7.30 -16.16 0.52
N LEU A 186 6.15 -16.82 0.33
CA LEU A 186 6.11 -18.24 -0.07
C LEU A 186 6.73 -18.48 -1.45
N ASP A 187 6.57 -17.56 -2.41
CA ASP A 187 7.20 -17.64 -3.74
C ASP A 187 8.73 -17.60 -3.66
N VAL A 188 9.26 -16.78 -2.76
CA VAL A 188 10.71 -16.71 -2.50
C VAL A 188 11.20 -17.96 -1.79
N ALA A 189 10.45 -18.44 -0.79
CA ALA A 189 10.83 -19.58 0.06
C ALA A 189 10.66 -20.96 -0.61
N CYS A 190 9.64 -21.14 -1.47
CA CYS A 190 9.39 -22.40 -2.18
C CYS A 190 10.32 -22.54 -3.41
N GLN A 191 10.80 -23.75 -3.68
CA GLN A 191 11.37 -24.06 -5.00
C GLN A 191 10.29 -24.08 -6.09
N ILE A 192 10.72 -23.80 -7.32
CA ILE A 192 9.84 -23.70 -8.51
C ILE A 192 9.00 -24.98 -8.63
N ARG A 193 7.67 -24.84 -8.74
CA ARG A 193 6.65 -25.93 -8.83
C ARG A 193 6.36 -26.74 -7.56
N ALA A 194 6.95 -26.43 -6.41
CA ALA A 194 6.67 -27.18 -5.17
C ALA A 194 5.33 -26.79 -4.50
N CYS A 195 4.79 -25.60 -4.80
CA CYS A 195 3.70 -25.00 -4.04
C CYS A 195 2.48 -24.71 -4.96
N PRO A 196 1.41 -25.53 -4.95
CA PRO A 196 0.27 -25.36 -5.86
C PRO A 196 -0.60 -24.13 -5.56
N ILE A 197 -0.49 -23.56 -4.35
CA ILE A 197 -1.19 -22.32 -3.95
C ILE A 197 -0.78 -21.12 -4.82
N LEU A 198 0.41 -21.17 -5.39
CA LEU A 198 1.05 -20.10 -6.15
C LEU A 198 0.35 -19.83 -7.49
N PHE A 199 -0.33 -20.84 -8.05
CA PHE A 199 -1.13 -20.71 -9.28
C PHE A 199 -2.43 -19.94 -9.09
N LYS A 200 -2.86 -19.66 -7.85
CA LYS A 200 -4.05 -18.86 -7.55
C LYS A 200 -3.74 -17.39 -7.27
N ALA A 201 -2.52 -16.93 -7.52
CA ALA A 201 -2.05 -15.59 -7.18
C ALA A 201 -2.89 -14.43 -7.75
N GLU A 202 -3.59 -14.64 -8.87
CA GLU A 202 -4.46 -13.63 -9.48
C GLU A 202 -5.57 -13.14 -8.53
N TRP A 203 -6.15 -14.04 -7.71
CA TRP A 203 -7.18 -13.67 -6.72
C TRP A 203 -6.62 -12.77 -5.61
N PHE A 204 -5.36 -12.99 -5.22
CA PHE A 204 -4.69 -12.23 -4.17
C PHE A 204 -4.22 -10.87 -4.67
N LEU A 205 -3.79 -10.79 -5.93
CA LEU A 205 -3.52 -9.53 -6.62
C LEU A 205 -4.81 -8.70 -6.77
N ALA A 206 -5.94 -9.35 -7.10
CA ALA A 206 -7.25 -8.68 -7.16
C ALA A 206 -7.63 -8.02 -5.83
N LEU A 207 -7.47 -8.76 -4.72
CA LEU A 207 -7.71 -8.29 -3.35
C LEU A 207 -6.84 -7.08 -2.98
N ALA A 208 -5.56 -7.08 -3.36
CA ALA A 208 -4.68 -5.95 -3.13
C ALA A 208 -5.10 -4.71 -3.96
N VAL A 209 -5.55 -4.90 -5.20
CA VAL A 209 -6.05 -3.80 -6.05
C VAL A 209 -7.34 -3.20 -5.50
N LEU A 210 -8.22 -4.01 -4.89
CA LEU A 210 -9.46 -3.55 -4.26
C LEU A 210 -9.22 -2.55 -3.12
N ASN A 211 -8.07 -2.58 -2.43
CA ASN A 211 -7.70 -1.56 -1.45
C ASN A 211 -7.77 -0.13 -2.02
N SER A 212 -7.41 0.06 -3.30
CA SER A 212 -7.49 1.39 -3.92
C SER A 212 -8.93 1.87 -4.14
N ALA A 213 -9.91 0.96 -4.25
CA ALA A 213 -11.33 1.28 -4.32
C ALA A 213 -11.92 1.66 -2.95
N MET A 214 -11.22 1.34 -1.85
CA MET A 214 -11.64 1.65 -0.49
C MET A 214 -11.14 3.00 0.01
N ASN A 215 -10.17 3.62 -0.68
CA ASN A 215 -9.67 4.95 -0.36
C ASN A 215 -10.74 6.08 -0.25
N PRO A 216 -11.89 6.05 -0.96
CA PRO A 216 -12.95 7.04 -0.83
C PRO A 216 -14.00 6.80 0.27
N LEU A 217 -13.95 5.66 0.98
CA LEU A 217 -14.91 5.28 2.05
C LEU A 217 -14.45 5.79 3.42
#